data_AF-A0AAN8IIM7-F1
#
_entry.id   AF-A0AAN8IIM7-F1
#
_cell.length_a   1.000
_cell.length_b   1.000
_cell.length_c   1.000
_cell.angle_alpha   90.00
_cell.angle_beta   90.00
_cell.angle_gamma   90.00
#
_symmetry.space_group_name_H-M   'P 1'
#
loop_
_entity.id
_entity.type
_entity.pdbx_description
1 polymer ?
#
loop_
_entity_poly.entity_id
_entity_poly.type
_entity_poly.pdbx_seq_one_letter_code
_entity_poly.pdbx_strand_id
1 'polypeptide(L)'
;MSFDLNMDFVPLGGSNLSVGNDGQDSQNSDQEDTASVAQRDENFAESDYWFGSIYFRCVLAQEVFDRATAGCSMVAIDSLLEAQMDCFPYQRAMQAFGEHRLFNLEANTYVRQGQYRTALMTLIGSTVRSNASDWKRKLLQLIRAHIGIGHNLQVPAGRTAVKSKTSEAGDMTERMPLAIPVQEPDLWKYTSILKEKGDVAGFVPQYNFRNVSQTPPLFTAVVSFEDYVFEGSGRTKQLAKHQASKEACKSLGLQIS
;
A
#
# COMPACT_ATOMS: atom_id res chain seq x y z
N MET A 1 10.30 -9.09 -20.29
CA MET A 1 9.33 -9.03 -21.40
C MET A 1 8.40 -7.89 -21.09
N SER A 2 8.41 -6.82 -21.88
CA SER A 2 7.54 -5.67 -21.65
C SER A 2 6.20 -5.97 -22.33
N PHE A 3 5.15 -6.23 -21.56
CA PHE A 3 3.81 -6.37 -22.12
C PHE A 3 3.27 -4.97 -22.43
N ASP A 4 3.37 -4.56 -23.69
CA ASP A 4 2.57 -3.45 -24.22
C ASP A 4 1.11 -3.94 -24.30
N LEU A 5 0.39 -3.80 -23.19
CA LEU A 5 -1.06 -3.87 -23.21
C LEU A 5 -1.57 -2.58 -23.86
N ASN A 6 -1.62 -2.61 -25.19
CA ASN A 6 -2.47 -1.74 -25.98
C ASN A 6 -3.93 -2.14 -25.68
N MET A 7 -4.39 -1.78 -24.48
CA MET A 7 -5.80 -1.81 -24.09
C MET A 7 -6.48 -0.67 -24.82
N ASP A 8 -6.74 -0.85 -26.11
CA ASP A 8 -7.61 0.00 -26.90
C ASP A 8 -9.00 -0.07 -26.26
N PHE A 9 -9.28 0.92 -25.42
CA PHE A 9 -10.55 1.04 -24.72
C PHE A 9 -11.62 1.31 -25.78
N VAL A 10 -12.55 0.37 -25.95
CA VAL A 10 -13.72 0.57 -26.80
C VAL A 10 -14.49 1.76 -26.21
N PRO A 11 -14.64 2.89 -26.93
CA PRO A 11 -15.44 3.99 -26.44
C PRO A 11 -16.88 3.48 -26.27
N LEU A 12 -17.42 3.57 -25.06
CA LEU A 12 -18.86 3.38 -24.87
C LEU A 12 -19.55 4.56 -25.57
N GLY A 13 -19.95 4.34 -26.81
CA GLY A 13 -20.59 5.34 -27.65
C GLY A 13 -21.83 5.90 -26.98
N GLY A 14 -21.76 7.18 -26.60
CA GLY A 14 -22.91 7.96 -26.22
C GLY A 14 -23.80 8.15 -27.45
N SER A 15 -24.92 7.44 -27.49
CA SER A 15 -25.98 7.64 -28.46
C SER A 15 -26.64 9.00 -28.23
N ASN A 16 -26.20 10.01 -28.98
CA ASN A 16 -26.92 11.27 -29.14
C ASN A 16 -28.19 11.00 -29.96
N LEU A 17 -29.33 10.86 -29.28
CA LEU A 17 -30.64 10.97 -29.90
C LEU A 17 -30.94 12.45 -30.12
N SER A 18 -30.72 12.91 -31.35
CA SER A 18 -31.27 14.15 -31.88
C SER A 18 -32.77 13.97 -32.07
N VAL A 19 -33.58 14.59 -31.21
CA VAL A 19 -35.03 14.71 -31.42
C VAL A 19 -35.36 16.16 -31.71
N GLY A 20 -36.08 16.35 -32.81
CA GLY A 20 -36.44 17.63 -33.40
C GLY A 20 -37.30 18.49 -32.49
N ASN A 21 -37.07 19.78 -32.65
CA ASN A 21 -37.79 20.91 -32.10
C ASN A 21 -39.17 21.05 -32.77
N ASP A 22 -40.22 21.36 -32.00
CA ASP A 22 -41.34 22.20 -32.48
C ASP A 22 -42.17 22.72 -31.28
N GLY A 23 -42.16 24.04 -31.12
CA GLY A 23 -43.34 24.87 -30.86
C GLY A 23 -43.99 24.94 -29.46
N GLN A 24 -43.87 26.15 -28.89
CA GLN A 24 -44.89 26.95 -28.17
C GLN A 24 -44.83 27.11 -26.65
N ASP A 25 -44.66 28.39 -26.29
CA ASP A 25 -45.22 29.19 -25.20
C ASP A 25 -45.65 28.49 -23.90
N SER A 26 -44.98 28.85 -22.79
CA SER A 26 -45.65 29.17 -21.52
C SER A 26 -44.69 29.84 -20.54
N GLN A 27 -45.18 30.93 -19.94
CA GLN A 27 -44.60 31.61 -18.79
C GLN A 27 -44.68 30.74 -17.52
N ASN A 28 -43.84 31.09 -16.52
CA ASN A 28 -43.76 30.59 -15.14
C ASN A 28 -42.97 29.28 -14.91
N SER A 29 -41.75 29.40 -14.38
CA SER A 29 -41.47 29.30 -12.94
C SER A 29 -39.98 29.04 -12.72
N ASP A 30 -39.22 30.10 -12.45
CA ASP A 30 -37.81 30.00 -12.05
C ASP A 30 -37.71 29.53 -10.60
N GLN A 31 -38.04 28.26 -10.38
CA GLN A 31 -37.74 27.55 -9.15
C GLN A 31 -36.79 26.42 -9.50
N GLU A 32 -35.52 26.82 -9.72
CA GLU A 32 -34.42 25.92 -10.05
C GLU A 32 -34.25 24.84 -8.97
N ASP A 33 -34.32 23.63 -9.48
CA ASP A 33 -34.26 22.33 -8.84
C ASP A 33 -32.83 22.03 -8.34
N THR A 34 -32.35 22.86 -7.40
CA THR A 34 -30.98 22.79 -6.83
C THR A 34 -30.68 21.45 -6.15
N ALA A 35 -31.70 20.72 -5.71
CA ALA A 35 -31.55 19.38 -5.14
C ALA A 35 -31.17 18.32 -6.19
N SER A 36 -31.58 18.50 -7.46
CA SER A 36 -31.33 17.53 -8.54
C SER A 36 -29.88 17.53 -9.03
N VAL A 37 -29.18 18.66 -8.91
CA VAL A 37 -27.77 18.82 -9.32
C VAL A 37 -26.85 18.16 -8.28
N ALA A 38 -27.07 18.42 -6.99
CA ALA A 38 -26.29 17.83 -5.91
C ALA A 38 -26.35 16.29 -5.89
N GLN A 39 -27.51 15.70 -6.17
CA GLN A 39 -27.68 14.24 -6.26
C GLN A 39 -26.99 13.61 -7.47
N ARG A 40 -26.85 14.35 -8.59
CA ARG A 40 -26.08 13.86 -9.73
C ARG A 40 -24.59 13.84 -9.44
N ASP A 41 -24.08 14.87 -8.78
CA ASP A 41 -22.65 14.99 -8.47
C ASP A 41 -22.19 13.88 -7.51
N GLU A 42 -22.94 13.61 -6.43
CA GLU A 42 -22.61 12.54 -5.48
C GLU A 42 -22.54 11.14 -6.13
N ASN A 43 -23.41 10.85 -7.10
CA ASN A 43 -23.38 9.59 -7.84
C ASN A 43 -22.13 9.45 -8.73
N PHE A 44 -21.58 10.56 -9.23
CA PHE A 44 -20.33 10.53 -9.99
C PHE A 44 -19.13 10.27 -9.08
N ALA A 45 -19.13 10.79 -7.85
CA ALA A 45 -18.08 10.56 -6.86
C ALA A 45 -17.90 9.07 -6.52
N GLU A 46 -19.02 8.38 -6.28
CA GLU A 46 -19.04 6.98 -5.90
C GLU A 46 -18.61 6.09 -7.07
N SER A 47 -19.10 6.40 -8.28
CA SER A 47 -18.71 5.71 -9.51
C SER A 47 -17.20 5.87 -9.79
N ASP A 48 -16.67 7.09 -9.62
CA ASP A 48 -15.25 7.37 -9.77
C ASP A 48 -14.41 6.64 -8.72
N TYR A 49 -14.84 6.66 -7.46
CA TYR A 49 -14.16 5.91 -6.41
C TYR A 49 -14.09 4.42 -6.75
N TRP A 50 -15.22 3.82 -7.11
CA TRP A 50 -15.30 2.40 -7.44
C TRP A 50 -14.38 2.07 -8.62
N PHE A 51 -14.50 2.82 -9.71
CA PHE A 51 -13.72 2.59 -10.92
C PHE A 51 -12.22 2.79 -10.69
N GLY A 52 -11.85 3.86 -9.97
CA GLY A 52 -10.46 4.12 -9.63
C GLY A 52 -9.87 3.07 -8.71
N SER A 53 -10.66 2.49 -7.78
CA SER A 53 -10.22 1.41 -6.91
C SER A 53 -9.87 0.13 -7.68
N ILE A 54 -10.69 -0.24 -8.67
CA ILE A 54 -10.43 -1.38 -9.56
C ILE A 54 -9.19 -1.11 -10.40
N TYR A 55 -9.11 0.07 -11.01
CA TYR A 55 -7.98 0.43 -11.85
C TYR A 55 -6.66 0.41 -11.09
N PHE A 56 -6.62 1.05 -9.92
CA PHE A 56 -5.45 1.07 -9.06
C PHE A 56 -5.01 -0.33 -8.64
N ARG A 57 -5.95 -1.19 -8.21
CA ARG A 57 -5.67 -2.59 -7.87
C ARG A 57 -5.06 -3.34 -9.06
N CYS A 58 -5.58 -3.15 -10.27
CA CYS A 58 -5.04 -3.79 -11.47
C CYS A 58 -3.60 -3.35 -11.77
N VAL A 59 -3.33 -2.04 -11.71
CA VAL A 59 -1.98 -1.51 -11.96
C VAL A 59 -0.99 -2.01 -10.91
N LEU A 60 -1.40 -2.01 -9.63
CA LEU A 60 -0.56 -2.49 -8.56
C LEU A 60 -0.33 -4.01 -8.66
N ALA A 61 -1.36 -4.78 -9.00
CA ALA A 61 -1.27 -6.23 -9.21
C ALA A 61 -0.29 -6.57 -10.34
N GLN A 62 -0.31 -5.82 -11.44
CA GLN A 62 0.64 -5.99 -12.53
C GLN A 62 2.08 -5.78 -12.06
N GLU A 63 2.35 -4.69 -11.32
CA GLU A 63 3.70 -4.41 -10.80
C GLU A 63 4.16 -5.44 -9.75
N VAL A 64 3.24 -5.96 -8.93
CA VAL A 64 3.53 -7.05 -7.99
C VAL A 64 3.85 -8.34 -8.74
N PHE A 65 3.08 -8.66 -9.78
CA PHE A 65 3.26 -9.85 -10.60
C PHE A 65 4.57 -9.82 -11.39
N ASP A 66 4.90 -8.68 -12.01
CA ASP A 66 6.14 -8.51 -12.78
C ASP A 66 7.41 -8.66 -11.91
N ARG A 67 7.29 -8.42 -10.61
CA ARG A 67 8.38 -8.56 -9.63
C ARG A 67 8.38 -9.88 -8.88
N ALA A 68 7.27 -10.61 -8.90
CA ALA A 68 7.19 -11.91 -8.26
C ALA A 68 8.13 -12.89 -8.97
N THR A 69 8.96 -13.60 -8.19
CA THR A 69 9.87 -14.60 -8.74
C THR A 69 9.10 -15.80 -9.28
N ALA A 70 9.62 -16.44 -10.33
CA ALA A 70 9.07 -17.70 -10.83
C ALA A 70 8.93 -18.72 -9.69
N GLY A 71 7.70 -19.18 -9.42
CA GLY A 71 7.38 -20.14 -8.36
C GLY A 71 6.60 -19.60 -7.17
N CYS A 72 6.29 -18.29 -7.11
CA CYS A 72 5.34 -17.77 -6.13
C CYS A 72 3.94 -18.37 -6.36
N SER A 73 3.28 -18.79 -5.28
CA SER A 73 1.88 -19.22 -5.35
C SER A 73 0.96 -18.01 -5.54
N MET A 74 -0.21 -18.22 -6.17
CA MET A 74 -1.19 -17.15 -6.37
C MET A 74 -1.63 -16.52 -5.04
N VAL A 75 -1.80 -17.34 -3.99
CA VAL A 75 -2.15 -16.88 -2.64
C VAL A 75 -1.08 -15.95 -2.06
N ALA A 76 0.21 -16.22 -2.32
CA ALA A 76 1.30 -15.35 -1.88
C ALA A 76 1.30 -14.01 -2.63
N ILE A 77 0.99 -14.03 -3.93
CA ILE A 77 0.85 -12.82 -4.75
C ILE A 77 -0.33 -11.97 -4.27
N ASP A 78 -1.49 -12.58 -4.03
CA ASP A 78 -2.67 -11.86 -3.51
C ASP A 78 -2.39 -11.27 -2.13
N SER A 79 -1.77 -12.03 -1.22
CA SER A 79 -1.38 -11.53 0.11
C SER A 79 -0.41 -10.35 0.03
N LEU A 80 0.52 -10.40 -0.92
CA LEU A 80 1.46 -9.33 -1.17
C LEU A 80 0.77 -8.09 -1.75
N LEU A 81 -0.15 -8.28 -2.69
CA LEU A 81 -0.95 -7.19 -3.26
C LEU A 81 -1.74 -6.46 -2.18
N GLU A 82 -2.48 -7.17 -1.34
CA GLU A 82 -3.25 -6.55 -0.25
C GLU A 82 -2.32 -5.81 0.74
N ALA A 83 -1.17 -6.41 1.10
CA ALA A 83 -0.19 -5.74 1.94
C ALA A 83 0.37 -4.45 1.32
N GLN A 84 0.60 -4.45 0.00
CA GLN A 84 1.05 -3.25 -0.72
C GLN A 84 -0.04 -2.19 -0.80
N MET A 85 -1.31 -2.59 -0.96
CA MET A 85 -2.44 -1.65 -0.90
C MET A 85 -2.54 -0.98 0.48
N ASP A 86 -2.38 -1.75 1.57
CA ASP A 86 -2.46 -1.19 2.92
C ASP A 86 -1.30 -0.25 3.26
N CYS A 87 -0.11 -0.53 2.72
CA CYS A 87 1.10 0.24 3.00
C CYS A 87 1.40 1.32 1.96
N PHE A 88 0.49 1.55 1.01
CA PHE A 88 0.70 2.55 -0.04
C PHE A 88 0.63 3.98 0.53
N PRO A 89 1.53 4.90 0.15
CA PRO A 89 1.62 6.24 0.74
C PRO A 89 0.64 7.18 0.05
N TYR A 90 -0.66 6.95 0.29
CA TYR A 90 -1.76 7.68 -0.35
C TYR A 90 -1.62 9.20 -0.24
N GLN A 91 -1.21 9.71 0.92
CA GLN A 91 -1.01 11.14 1.14
C GLN A 91 0.07 11.73 0.22
N ARG A 92 1.22 11.07 0.14
CA ARG A 92 2.34 11.52 -0.71
C ARG A 92 1.98 11.44 -2.18
N ALA A 93 1.31 10.36 -2.60
CA ALA A 93 0.82 10.22 -3.95
C ALA A 93 -0.12 11.38 -4.31
N MET A 94 -1.10 11.69 -3.43
CA MET A 94 -1.99 12.83 -3.60
C MET A 94 -1.27 14.17 -3.68
N GLN A 95 -0.24 14.39 -2.87
CA GLN A 95 0.59 15.61 -2.93
C GLN A 95 1.35 15.72 -4.25
N ALA A 96 1.87 14.62 -4.79
CA ALA A 96 2.55 14.61 -6.08
C ALA A 96 1.60 14.93 -7.25
N PHE A 97 0.32 14.57 -7.14
CA PHE A 97 -0.71 15.05 -8.07
C PHE A 97 -1.12 16.50 -7.79
N GLY A 98 -0.91 16.98 -6.56
CA GLY A 98 -1.26 18.29 -6.00
C GLY A 98 -0.86 19.49 -6.85
N GLU A 99 0.29 19.35 -7.50
CA GLU A 99 0.92 20.39 -8.29
C GLU A 99 0.20 20.64 -9.63
N HIS A 100 -0.74 19.77 -10.01
CA HIS A 100 -1.55 19.92 -11.22
C HIS A 100 -3.00 20.24 -10.82
N ARG A 101 -3.32 21.54 -10.82
CA ARG A 101 -4.54 22.19 -10.29
C ARG A 101 -5.91 21.72 -10.82
N LEU A 102 -6.02 20.58 -11.49
CA LEU A 102 -7.28 20.05 -12.04
C LEU A 102 -7.82 18.90 -11.18
N PHE A 103 -7.96 19.11 -9.87
CA PHE A 103 -8.68 18.15 -9.04
C PHE A 103 -10.18 18.36 -9.22
N ASN A 104 -10.91 17.24 -9.36
CA ASN A 104 -12.35 17.23 -9.09
C ASN A 104 -12.59 17.80 -7.67
N LEU A 105 -13.62 18.63 -7.50
CA LEU A 105 -14.01 19.27 -6.25
C LEU A 105 -14.14 18.25 -5.10
N GLU A 106 -14.60 17.05 -5.42
CA GLU A 106 -14.82 15.96 -4.46
C GLU A 106 -13.53 15.38 -3.89
N ALA A 107 -12.52 15.17 -4.72
CA ALA A 107 -11.20 14.71 -4.26
C ALA A 107 -10.60 15.70 -3.25
N ASN A 108 -10.81 17.01 -3.46
CA ASN A 108 -10.36 18.04 -2.51
C ASN A 108 -11.10 17.95 -1.17
N THR A 109 -12.40 17.65 -1.17
CA THR A 109 -13.18 17.46 0.04
C THR A 109 -12.63 16.30 0.87
N TYR A 110 -12.35 15.15 0.24
CA TYR A 110 -11.75 14.00 0.92
C TYR A 110 -10.34 14.30 1.45
N VAL A 111 -9.51 15.05 0.71
CA VAL A 111 -8.19 15.50 1.20
C VAL A 111 -8.32 16.35 2.46
N ARG A 112 -9.26 17.30 2.50
CA ARG A 112 -9.51 18.13 3.69
C ARG A 112 -9.95 17.32 4.91
N GLN A 113 -10.59 16.18 4.67
CA GLN A 113 -11.01 15.23 5.71
C GLN A 113 -9.92 14.21 6.08
N GLY A 114 -8.72 14.29 5.48
CA GLY A 114 -7.63 13.33 5.70
C GLY A 114 -7.84 11.96 5.06
N GLN A 115 -8.85 11.81 4.20
CA GLN A 115 -9.20 10.56 3.53
C GLN A 115 -8.45 10.40 2.20
N TYR A 116 -7.11 10.36 2.28
CA TYR A 116 -6.25 10.36 1.09
C TYR A 116 -6.47 9.15 0.17
N ARG A 117 -6.79 7.98 0.72
CA ARG A 117 -7.09 6.78 -0.07
C ARG A 117 -8.33 6.99 -0.95
N THR A 118 -9.43 7.44 -0.35
CA THR A 118 -10.67 7.75 -1.07
C THR A 118 -10.43 8.83 -2.12
N ALA A 119 -9.77 9.93 -1.73
CA ALA A 119 -9.44 11.01 -2.64
C ALA A 119 -8.64 10.53 -3.87
N LEU A 120 -7.64 9.67 -3.65
CA LEU A 120 -6.83 9.12 -4.73
C LEU A 120 -7.64 8.22 -5.66
N MET A 121 -8.48 7.35 -5.12
CA MET A 121 -9.32 6.47 -5.95
C MET A 121 -10.31 7.28 -6.78
N THR A 122 -11.00 8.25 -6.18
CA THR A 122 -11.92 9.14 -6.92
C THR A 122 -11.18 9.91 -8.02
N LEU A 123 -9.98 10.45 -7.72
CA LEU A 123 -9.16 11.13 -8.73
C LEU A 123 -8.78 10.19 -9.88
N ILE A 124 -8.31 8.97 -9.57
CA ILE A 124 -7.96 7.98 -10.58
C ILE A 124 -9.17 7.67 -11.46
N GLY A 125 -10.34 7.36 -10.87
CA GLY A 125 -11.54 7.03 -11.64
C GLY A 125 -11.97 8.15 -12.57
N SER A 126 -12.02 9.39 -12.07
CA SER A 126 -12.33 10.59 -12.85
C SER A 126 -11.37 10.77 -14.03
N THR A 127 -10.08 10.49 -13.80
CA THR A 127 -9.05 10.66 -14.82
C THR A 127 -9.06 9.54 -15.87
N VAL A 128 -9.33 8.28 -15.47
CA VAL A 128 -9.52 7.17 -16.42
C VAL A 128 -10.73 7.46 -17.31
N ARG A 129 -11.84 7.93 -16.71
CA ARG A 129 -13.10 8.21 -17.42
C ARG A 129 -12.98 9.36 -18.41
N SER A 130 -12.18 10.38 -18.10
CA SER A 130 -11.88 11.49 -19.01
C SER A 130 -10.84 11.13 -20.09
N ASN A 131 -10.29 9.91 -20.06
CA ASN A 131 -9.31 9.39 -21.02
C ASN A 131 -8.08 10.29 -21.22
N ALA A 132 -7.66 11.03 -20.19
CA ALA A 132 -6.39 11.71 -20.24
C ALA A 132 -5.28 10.64 -20.35
N SER A 133 -4.27 10.81 -21.20
CA SER A 133 -3.22 9.80 -21.39
C SER A 133 -2.01 10.03 -20.48
N ASP A 134 -1.74 11.29 -20.13
CA ASP A 134 -0.56 11.69 -19.36
C ASP A 134 -0.56 11.21 -17.90
N TRP A 135 -1.75 11.09 -17.30
CA TRP A 135 -1.86 10.69 -15.89
C TRP A 135 -1.50 9.22 -15.68
N LYS A 136 -1.82 8.33 -16.65
CA LYS A 136 -1.52 6.89 -16.55
C LYS A 136 -0.02 6.69 -16.37
N ARG A 137 0.78 7.44 -17.13
CA ARG A 137 2.25 7.41 -17.03
C ARG A 137 2.73 7.89 -15.65
N LYS A 138 2.15 8.98 -15.13
CA LYS A 138 2.48 9.52 -13.80
C LYS A 138 2.08 8.58 -12.67
N LEU A 139 0.89 7.98 -12.73
CA LEU A 139 0.43 6.99 -11.76
C LEU A 139 1.38 5.79 -11.73
N LEU A 140 1.71 5.24 -12.91
CA LEU A 140 2.68 4.15 -13.02
C LEU A 140 4.05 4.53 -12.43
N GLN A 141 4.52 5.74 -12.72
CA GLN A 141 5.79 6.23 -12.16
C GLN A 141 5.76 6.32 -10.63
N LEU A 142 4.66 6.79 -10.05
CA LEU A 142 4.48 6.87 -8.59
C LEU A 142 4.42 5.48 -7.95
N ILE A 143 3.64 4.56 -8.55
CA ILE A 143 3.55 3.17 -8.07
C ILE A 143 4.92 2.50 -8.14
N ARG A 144 5.64 2.65 -9.27
CA ARG A 144 6.99 2.10 -9.45
C ARG A 144 8.01 2.68 -8.49
N ALA A 145 7.94 3.98 -8.22
CA ALA A 145 8.80 4.64 -7.24
C ALA A 145 8.57 4.05 -5.85
N HIS A 146 7.31 3.86 -5.44
CA HIS A 146 6.98 3.31 -4.13
C HIS A 146 7.46 1.86 -3.97
N ILE A 147 7.14 0.99 -4.93
CA ILE A 147 7.53 -0.42 -4.85
C ILE A 147 9.05 -0.58 -5.04
N GLY A 148 9.70 0.33 -5.79
CA GLY A 148 11.14 0.32 -6.06
C GLY A 148 12.02 0.69 -4.86
N ILE A 149 11.53 1.54 -3.95
CA ILE A 149 12.33 2.09 -2.85
C ILE A 149 12.31 1.17 -1.61
N GLY A 150 11.25 0.37 -1.41
CA GLY A 150 10.99 -0.25 -0.11
C GLY A 150 11.24 -1.76 0.06
N HIS A 151 11.12 -2.58 -0.99
CA HIS A 151 11.06 -4.04 -0.77
C HIS A 151 12.01 -4.80 -1.67
N ASN A 152 13.13 -5.23 -1.08
CA ASN A 152 13.80 -6.46 -1.48
C ASN A 152 12.79 -7.58 -1.20
N LEU A 153 11.92 -7.88 -2.16
CA LEU A 153 10.86 -8.90 -2.10
C LEU A 153 11.50 -10.29 -1.99
N GLN A 154 12.21 -10.57 -0.90
CA GLN A 154 12.48 -11.93 -0.48
C GLN A 154 11.17 -12.46 0.08
N VAL A 155 10.33 -12.97 -0.81
CA VAL A 155 9.31 -13.95 -0.42
C VAL A 155 10.07 -15.03 0.34
N PRO A 156 9.75 -15.31 1.62
CA PRO A 156 10.43 -16.35 2.37
C PRO A 156 10.21 -17.65 1.63
N ALA A 157 11.24 -18.10 0.90
CA ALA A 157 11.21 -19.35 0.17
C ALA A 157 10.86 -20.44 1.17
N GLY A 158 9.64 -20.98 1.06
CA GLY A 158 9.19 -22.08 1.88
C GLY A 158 10.23 -23.19 1.78
N ARG A 159 10.92 -23.48 2.89
CA ARG A 159 11.85 -24.59 3.01
C ARG A 159 11.07 -25.90 2.81
N THR A 160 11.01 -26.39 1.59
CA THR A 160 10.65 -27.78 1.27
C THR A 160 11.93 -28.57 0.97
N ALA A 161 12.59 -29.07 2.02
CA ALA A 161 13.53 -30.20 1.91
C ALA A 161 13.92 -30.72 3.30
N VAL A 162 12.98 -31.28 4.05
CA VAL A 162 13.33 -32.25 5.10
C VAL A 162 13.68 -33.56 4.37
N LYS A 163 14.97 -33.76 4.10
CA LYS A 163 15.51 -35.03 3.65
C LYS A 163 15.70 -35.90 4.89
N SER A 164 14.66 -36.63 5.27
CA SER A 164 14.72 -37.65 6.32
C SER A 164 15.74 -38.72 5.90
N LYS A 165 16.93 -38.67 6.50
CA LYS A 165 17.82 -39.83 6.55
C LYS A 165 17.58 -40.54 7.86
N THR A 166 16.92 -41.69 7.75
CA THR A 166 16.95 -42.79 8.70
C THR A 166 18.40 -43.12 9.03
N SER A 167 18.75 -43.14 10.32
CA SER A 167 19.86 -43.94 10.81
C SER A 167 19.60 -44.30 12.26
N GLU A 168 19.52 -45.61 12.51
CA GLU A 168 19.35 -46.24 13.81
C GLU A 168 20.64 -46.18 14.64
N ALA A 169 20.42 -46.22 15.96
CA ALA A 169 21.25 -46.78 17.04
C ALA A 169 22.65 -46.21 17.31
N GLY A 170 22.86 -45.78 18.56
CA GLY A 170 24.19 -45.80 19.18
C GLY A 170 24.49 -44.71 20.20
N ASP A 171 24.14 -45.01 21.45
CA ASP A 171 25.07 -44.92 22.59
C ASP A 171 25.48 -43.56 23.21
N MET A 172 25.82 -43.74 24.48
CA MET A 172 26.00 -42.89 25.65
C MET A 172 26.99 -41.71 25.58
N THR A 173 26.61 -40.66 26.31
CA THR A 173 27.46 -39.77 27.13
C THR A 173 28.55 -38.96 26.43
N GLU A 174 28.31 -37.65 26.22
CA GLU A 174 29.19 -36.59 26.76
C GLU A 174 28.67 -35.18 26.47
N ARG A 175 28.52 -34.41 27.56
CA ARG A 175 28.78 -32.96 27.68
C ARG A 175 28.36 -32.07 26.51
N MET A 176 27.11 -31.62 26.59
CA MET A 176 26.68 -30.40 25.92
C MET A 176 27.29 -29.19 26.65
N PRO A 177 28.06 -28.32 25.98
CA PRO A 177 28.47 -27.05 26.56
C PRO A 177 27.24 -26.17 26.70
N LEU A 178 27.02 -25.65 27.91
CA LEU A 178 26.10 -24.54 28.17
C LEU A 178 26.43 -23.41 27.19
N ALA A 179 25.60 -23.25 26.16
CA ALA A 179 25.61 -22.08 25.31
C ALA A 179 25.37 -20.88 26.22
N ILE A 180 26.43 -20.11 26.44
CA ILE A 180 26.40 -18.80 27.08
C ILE A 180 25.28 -18.01 26.38
N PRO A 181 24.28 -17.47 27.10
CA PRO A 181 23.34 -16.55 26.48
C PRO A 181 24.18 -15.37 26.01
N VAL A 182 24.40 -15.30 24.70
CA VAL A 182 24.89 -14.08 24.06
C VAL A 182 23.91 -13.02 24.48
N GLN A 183 24.32 -12.14 25.39
CA GLN A 183 23.53 -11.00 25.83
C GLN A 183 23.16 -10.23 24.55
N GLU A 184 21.90 -10.34 24.14
CA GLU A 184 21.42 -9.61 22.98
C GLU A 184 21.65 -8.13 23.27
N PRO A 185 22.39 -7.41 22.39
CA PRO A 185 22.77 -6.03 22.64
C PRO A 185 21.51 -5.20 22.84
N ASP A 186 21.37 -4.60 24.04
CA ASP A 186 20.32 -3.67 24.50
C ASP A 186 19.31 -3.25 23.41
N LEU A 187 18.45 -4.17 22.96
CA LEU A 187 17.61 -3.95 21.78
C LEU A 187 16.60 -2.81 22.02
N TRP A 188 16.27 -2.58 23.28
CA TRP A 188 15.43 -1.49 23.74
C TRP A 188 16.02 -0.11 23.45
N LYS A 189 17.36 0.04 23.38
CA LYS A 189 18.01 1.32 23.04
C LYS A 189 17.66 1.81 21.64
N TYR A 190 17.50 0.89 20.68
CA TYR A 190 17.08 1.27 19.32
C TYR A 190 15.69 1.91 19.30
N THR A 191 14.76 1.40 20.11
CA THR A 191 13.42 2.01 20.24
C THR A 191 13.52 3.43 20.84
N SER A 192 14.39 3.65 21.82
CA SER A 192 14.61 4.98 22.42
C SER A 192 15.21 5.97 21.42
N ILE A 193 16.26 5.55 20.69
CA ILE A 193 16.92 6.40 19.68
C ILE A 193 15.97 6.76 18.55
N LEU A 194 15.20 5.78 18.05
CA LEU A 194 14.24 6.04 16.98
C LEU A 194 13.15 7.02 17.43
N LYS A 195 12.71 6.92 18.70
CA LYS A 195 11.77 7.89 19.29
C LYS A 195 12.40 9.27 19.40
N GLU A 196 13.60 9.39 19.95
CA GLU A 196 14.31 10.67 20.10
C GLU A 196 14.51 11.35 18.74
N LYS A 197 14.95 10.58 17.73
CA LYS A 197 15.09 11.08 16.36
C LYS A 197 13.76 11.57 15.79
N GLY A 198 12.68 10.83 16.05
CA GLY A 198 11.33 11.23 15.70
C GLY A 198 10.90 12.53 16.38
N ASP A 199 11.09 12.64 17.69
CA ASP A 199 10.74 13.82 18.48
C ASP A 199 11.48 15.07 17.98
N VAL A 200 12.78 14.93 17.63
CA VAL A 200 13.59 16.03 17.04
C VAL A 200 13.11 16.41 15.64
N ALA A 201 12.69 15.45 14.83
CA ALA A 201 12.25 15.67 13.45
C ALA A 201 10.74 16.02 13.34
N GLY A 202 9.98 15.98 14.44
CA GLY A 202 8.54 16.18 14.44
C GLY A 202 7.71 14.98 13.95
N PHE A 203 8.29 13.78 13.94
CA PHE A 203 7.65 12.53 13.52
C PHE A 203 7.49 11.55 14.67
N VAL A 204 6.32 10.92 14.81
CA VAL A 204 6.09 9.87 15.82
C VAL A 204 6.15 8.50 15.15
N PRO A 205 7.09 7.60 15.53
CA PRO A 205 7.15 6.25 14.96
C PRO A 205 5.86 5.48 15.26
N GLN A 206 5.20 4.97 14.22
CA GLN A 206 3.97 4.19 14.36
C GLN A 206 4.27 2.69 14.31
N TYR A 207 3.68 1.92 15.23
CA TYR A 207 3.91 0.47 15.31
C TYR A 207 2.60 -0.29 15.08
N ASN A 208 2.60 -1.18 14.09
CA ASN A 208 1.53 -2.13 13.84
C ASN A 208 2.00 -3.55 14.15
N PHE A 209 1.18 -4.33 14.86
CA PHE A 209 1.53 -5.69 15.28
C PHE A 209 0.67 -6.71 14.56
N ARG A 210 1.30 -7.78 14.09
CA ARG A 210 0.64 -8.94 13.49
C ARG A 210 1.06 -10.20 14.24
N ASN A 211 0.11 -11.08 14.52
CA ASN A 211 0.39 -12.39 15.10
C ASN A 211 0.59 -13.38 13.94
N VAL A 212 1.77 -13.97 13.84
CA VAL A 212 2.17 -14.88 12.76
C VAL A 212 1.90 -16.33 13.13
N SER A 213 2.12 -16.71 14.40
CA SER A 213 1.88 -18.06 14.89
C SER A 213 1.53 -18.04 16.38
N GLN A 214 0.61 -18.93 16.78
CA GLN A 214 0.22 -19.08 18.19
C GLN A 214 1.11 -20.10 18.93
N THR A 215 1.62 -21.12 18.25
CA THR A 215 2.37 -22.22 18.87
C THR A 215 3.51 -22.70 17.95
N PRO A 216 4.78 -22.30 18.17
CA PRO A 216 5.22 -21.34 19.19
C PRO A 216 4.77 -19.90 18.86
N PRO A 217 4.59 -19.04 19.87
CA PRO A 217 4.15 -17.67 19.66
C PRO A 217 5.19 -16.89 18.85
N LEU A 218 4.75 -16.28 17.75
CA LEU A 218 5.56 -15.43 16.90
C LEU A 218 4.77 -14.18 16.51
N PHE A 219 5.34 -13.03 16.83
CA PHE A 219 4.78 -11.73 16.50
C PHE A 219 5.69 -11.02 15.51
N THR A 220 5.09 -10.30 14.59
CA THR A 220 5.75 -9.34 13.72
C THR A 220 5.30 -7.94 14.13
N ALA A 221 6.25 -7.02 14.24
CA ALA A 221 6.01 -5.59 14.37
C ALA A 221 6.49 -4.89 13.10
N VAL A 222 5.63 -4.03 12.57
CA VAL A 222 5.94 -3.14 11.45
C VAL A 222 6.03 -1.73 12.02
N VAL A 223 7.18 -1.09 11.91
CA VAL A 223 7.38 0.31 12.29
C VAL A 223 7.40 1.19 11.05
N SER A 224 6.53 2.20 11.04
CA SER A 224 6.53 3.27 10.04
C SER A 224 7.22 4.48 10.65
N PHE A 225 8.30 4.93 10.00
CA PHE A 225 9.08 6.09 10.40
C PHE A 225 9.41 6.92 9.16
N GLU A 226 8.94 8.18 9.12
CA GLU A 226 8.95 9.01 7.91
C GLU A 226 8.27 8.28 6.74
N ASP A 227 8.98 8.08 5.64
CA ASP A 227 8.55 7.34 4.44
C ASP A 227 8.98 5.87 4.45
N TYR A 228 9.65 5.42 5.51
CA TYR A 228 10.22 4.09 5.57
C TYR A 228 9.40 3.18 6.48
N VAL A 229 9.33 1.92 6.06
CA VAL A 229 8.65 0.86 6.79
C VAL A 229 9.64 -0.25 7.05
N PHE A 230 9.78 -0.63 8.32
CA PHE A 230 10.70 -1.67 8.75
C PHE A 230 9.94 -2.74 9.52
N GLU A 231 10.37 -3.98 9.34
CA GLU A 231 9.74 -5.13 9.98
C GLU A 231 10.71 -5.81 10.95
N GLY A 232 10.18 -6.28 12.07
CA GLY A 232 10.92 -7.13 13.00
C GLY A 232 10.02 -8.16 13.64
N SER A 233 10.52 -9.38 13.78
CA SER A 233 9.79 -10.49 14.40
C SER A 233 10.38 -10.89 15.74
N GLY A 234 9.54 -11.41 16.63
CA GLY A 234 9.96 -11.85 17.96
C GLY A 234 8.92 -12.73 18.64
N ARG A 235 9.35 -13.47 19.67
CA ARG A 235 8.49 -14.35 20.47
C ARG A 235 7.47 -13.58 21.33
N THR A 236 7.70 -12.28 21.51
CA THR A 236 6.80 -11.34 22.18
C THR A 236 6.63 -10.10 21.30
N LYS A 237 5.50 -9.40 21.45
CA LYS A 237 5.28 -8.11 20.78
C LYS A 237 6.38 -7.10 21.09
N GLN A 238 6.87 -7.09 22.34
CA GLN A 238 7.95 -6.20 22.76
C GLN A 238 9.26 -6.51 22.03
N LEU A 239 9.63 -7.78 21.91
CA LEU A 239 10.83 -8.17 21.18
C LEU A 239 10.70 -7.84 19.68
N ALA A 240 9.54 -8.12 19.08
CA ALA A 240 9.26 -7.75 17.70
C ALA A 240 9.39 -6.24 17.47
N LYS A 241 8.88 -5.41 18.39
CA LYS A 241 9.03 -3.95 18.36
C LYS A 241 10.49 -3.52 18.38
N HIS A 242 11.29 -4.08 19.29
CA HIS A 242 12.70 -3.74 19.38
C HIS A 242 13.48 -4.18 18.15
N GLN A 243 13.16 -5.35 17.59
CA GLN A 243 13.75 -5.83 16.35
C GLN A 243 13.42 -4.92 15.16
N ALA A 244 12.15 -4.47 15.04
CA ALA A 244 11.74 -3.54 14.00
C ALA A 244 12.44 -2.18 14.15
N SER A 245 12.61 -1.71 15.40
CA SER A 245 13.34 -0.47 15.70
C SER A 245 14.83 -0.57 15.33
N LYS A 246 15.43 -1.74 15.53
CA LYS A 246 16.83 -2.00 15.16
C LYS A 246 17.04 -1.93 13.66
N GLU A 247 16.17 -2.57 12.87
CA GLU A 247 16.26 -2.51 11.41
C GLU A 247 16.03 -1.08 10.89
N ALA A 248 15.11 -0.33 11.51
CA ALA A 248 14.94 1.09 11.23
C ALA A 248 16.21 1.90 11.50
N CYS A 249 16.78 1.78 12.71
CA CYS A 249 18.00 2.51 13.08
C CYS A 249 19.18 2.16 12.16
N LYS A 250 19.35 0.87 11.84
CA LYS A 250 20.41 0.40 10.94
C LYS A 250 20.29 0.99 9.54
N SER A 251 19.08 1.05 9.01
CA SER A 251 18.81 1.60 7.68
C SER A 251 18.95 3.12 7.64
N LEU A 252 18.63 3.80 8.75
CA LEU A 252 18.78 5.25 8.92
C LEU A 252 20.21 5.66 9.33
N GLY A 253 21.15 4.72 9.47
CA GLY A 253 22.52 4.99 9.89
C GLY A 253 22.66 5.49 11.34
N LEU A 254 21.67 5.22 12.18
CA LEU A 254 21.68 5.60 13.60
C LEU A 254 22.48 4.57 14.40
N GLN A 255 23.53 5.03 15.08
CA GLN A 255 24.35 4.18 15.94
C GLN A 255 23.96 4.35 17.41
N ILE A 256 23.99 3.25 18.17
CA ILE A 256 23.89 3.30 19.63
C ILE A 256 25.25 3.75 20.16
N SER A 257 25.28 4.92 20.81
CA SER A 257 26.43 5.40 21.58
C SER A 257 26.41 4.89 23.02
#